data_AF-A0A0F2LNW9-F1
#
_entry.id   AF-A0A0F2LNW9-F1
#
_cell.length_a   1.000
_cell.length_b   1.000
_cell.length_c   1.000
_cell.angle_alpha   90.00
_cell.angle_beta   90.00
_cell.angle_gamma   90.00
#
_symmetry.space_group_name_H-M   'P 1'
#
loop_
_entity.id
_entity.type
_entity.pdbx_description
1 polymer ?
#
loop_
_entity_poly.entity_id
_entity_poly.type
_entity_poly.pdbx_seq_one_letter_code
_entity_poly.pdbx_strand_id
1 'polypeptide(L)' 'KKGDKIRVMIGVRIFIGEIINIDEYGNVLINDVKGNPLTFRPKDAKFIQIVPETEYEAIKNRYQTK' A
#
# COMPACT_ATOMS: atom_id res chain seq x y z
N LYS A 1 2.69 9.49 4.00
CA LYS A 1 2.61 10.70 3.14
C LYS A 1 2.49 10.25 1.69
N LYS A 2 1.98 11.11 0.80
CA LYS A 2 1.94 10.80 -0.64
C LYS A 2 3.34 10.42 -1.12
N GLY A 3 3.45 9.33 -1.88
CA GLY A 3 4.73 8.77 -2.34
C GLY A 3 5.31 7.67 -1.43
N ASP A 4 4.88 7.61 -0.16
CA ASP A 4 5.38 6.60 0.77
C ASP A 4 4.90 5.22 0.35
N LYS A 5 5.82 4.27 0.38
CA LYS A 5 5.54 2.86 0.18
C LYS A 5 5.12 2.27 1.52
N ILE A 6 3.95 1.64 1.54
CA ILE A 6 3.38 1.06 2.74
C ILE A 6 2.98 -0.38 2.52
N ARG A 7 3.04 -1.14 3.60
CA ARG A 7 2.42 -2.44 3.76
C ARG A 7 1.28 -2.29 4.74
N VAL A 8 0.07 -2.60 4.29
CA VAL A 8 -1.14 -2.50 5.10
C VAL A 8 -1.82 -3.86 5.18
N MET A 9 -2.29 -4.23 6.37
CA MET A 9 -3.17 -5.39 6.54
C MET A 9 -4.59 -4.92 6.79
N ILE A 10 -5.51 -5.32 5.91
CA ILE A 10 -6.94 -5.00 6.02
C ILE A 10 -7.69 -6.33 6.16
N GLY A 11 -8.32 -6.53 7.33
CA GLY A 11 -8.89 -7.83 7.70
C GLY A 11 -7.82 -8.92 7.74
N VAL A 12 -7.90 -9.89 6.82
CA VAL A 12 -6.95 -11.01 6.67
C VAL A 12 -6.01 -10.86 5.48
N ARG A 13 -6.15 -9.80 4.69
CA ARG A 13 -5.35 -9.57 3.47
C ARG A 13 -4.28 -8.52 3.72
N ILE A 14 -3.10 -8.75 3.13
CA ILE A 14 -1.99 -7.80 3.15
C ILE A 14 -1.88 -7.20 1.76
N PHE A 15 -1.79 -5.88 1.71
CA PHE A 15 -1.56 -5.09 0.51
C PHE A 15 -0.25 -4.33 0.66
N ILE A 16 0.50 -4.23 -0.42
CA ILE A 16 1.79 -3.54 -0.44
C ILE A 16 1.72 -2.55 -1.59
N GLY A 17 1.86 -1.27 -1.30
CA GLY A 17 1.57 -0.27 -2.30
C GLY A 17 2.13 1.10 -1.97
N GLU A 18 1.94 2.00 -2.90
CA GLU A 18 2.32 3.40 -2.77
C GLU A 18 1.10 4.26 -2.46
N ILE A 19 1.21 5.17 -1.49
CA ILE A 19 0.16 6.15 -1.23
C ILE A 19 0.07 7.17 -2.36
N ILE A 20 -1.01 7.12 -3.13
CA ILE A 20 -1.30 8.07 -4.21
C ILE A 20 -1.94 9.33 -3.64
N ASN A 21 -2.91 9.16 -2.75
CA ASN A 21 -3.69 10.27 -2.21
C ASN A 21 -4.28 9.94 -0.84
N ILE A 22 -4.59 10.97 -0.08
CA ILE A 22 -5.41 10.87 1.13
C ILE A 22 -6.58 11.82 0.95
N ASP A 23 -7.78 11.28 0.99
CA ASP A 23 -9.02 12.01 0.77
C ASP A 23 -9.38 12.89 1.97
N GLU A 24 -10.31 13.84 1.79
CA GLU A 24 -10.77 14.77 2.84
C GLU A 24 -11.43 14.05 4.03
N TYR A 25 -12.00 12.87 3.78
CA TYR A 25 -12.56 11.99 4.80
C TYR A 25 -11.51 11.11 5.51
N GLY A 26 -10.22 11.29 5.20
CA GLY A 26 -9.12 10.49 5.75
C GLY A 26 -9.00 9.09 5.15
N ASN A 27 -9.64 8.82 4.00
CA ASN A 27 -9.45 7.58 3.25
C ASN A 27 -8.07 7.60 2.58
N VAL A 28 -7.33 6.51 2.66
CA VAL A 28 -6.03 6.37 2.01
C VAL A 28 -6.20 5.64 0.69
N LEU A 29 -5.79 6.28 -0.39
CA LEU A 29 -5.72 5.72 -1.72
C LEU A 29 -4.29 5.22 -1.97
N ILE A 30 -4.14 3.93 -2.22
CA ILE A 30 -2.86 3.32 -2.57
C ILE A 30 -2.91 2.66 -3.94
N ASN A 31 -1.75 2.56 -4.60
CA ASN A 31 -1.56 1.67 -5.74
C ASN A 31 -0.80 0.43 -5.27
N ASP A 32 -1.38 -0.76 -5.41
CA ASP A 32 -0.70 -2.02 -5.13
C ASP A 32 0.52 -2.19 -6.04
N VAL A 33 1.45 -3.08 -5.69
CA VAL A 33 2.65 -3.38 -6.52
C VAL A 33 2.34 -3.79 -7.96
N LYS A 34 1.11 -4.25 -8.22
CA LYS A 34 0.62 -4.61 -9.56
C LYS A 34 0.01 -3.43 -10.34
N GLY A 35 -0.09 -2.24 -9.75
CA GLY A 35 -0.75 -1.08 -10.34
C GLY A 35 -2.27 -1.07 -10.19
N ASN A 36 -2.80 -1.87 -9.26
CA ASN A 36 -4.23 -1.85 -8.93
C ASN A 36 -4.52 -0.81 -7.85
N PRO A 37 -5.45 0.14 -8.09
CA PRO A 37 -5.83 1.11 -7.08
C PRO A 37 -6.65 0.43 -5.97
N LEU A 38 -6.35 0.78 -4.73
CA LEU A 38 -7.06 0.34 -3.54
C LEU A 38 -7.31 1.54 -2.63
N THR A 39 -8.55 1.68 -2.17
CA THR A 39 -8.91 2.69 -1.17
C THR A 39 -9.29 1.99 0.12
N PHE A 40 -8.76 2.46 1.24
CA PHE A 40 -9.11 1.93 2.55
C PHE A 40 -9.15 3.02 3.61
N ARG A 41 -9.89 2.76 4.69
CA ARG A 41 -9.88 3.61 5.87
C ARG A 41 -8.79 3.14 6.82
N PRO A 42 -7.90 4.02 7.32
CA PRO A 42 -6.87 3.64 8.29
C PRO A 42 -7.40 2.89 9.51
N LYS A 43 -8.63 3.20 9.95
CA LYS A 43 -9.29 2.50 11.07
C LYS A 43 -9.61 1.02 10.81
N ASP A 44 -9.78 0.64 9.54
CA ASP A 44 -10.09 -0.73 9.13
C ASP A 44 -8.79 -1.55 8.94
N ALA A 45 -7.63 -0.88 8.93
CA ALA A 45 -6.34 -1.52 8.85
C ALA A 45 -5.89 -2.01 10.23
N LYS A 46 -5.49 -3.27 10.30
CA LYS A 46 -4.92 -3.87 11.52
C LYS A 46 -3.52 -3.32 11.81
N PHE A 47 -2.75 -3.05 10.77
CA PHE A 47 -1.48 -2.31 10.86
C PHE A 47 -1.16 -1.64 9.54
N ILE A 48 -0.37 -0.56 9.64
CA ILE A 48 0.23 0.15 8.51
C ILE A 48 1.72 0.28 8.83
N GLN A 49 2.56 -0.27 7.97
CA GLN A 49 4.01 -0.21 8.08
C GLN A 49 4.60 0.51 6.88
N ILE A 50 5.52 1.44 7.10
CA ILE A 50 6.29 2.05 6.01
C ILE A 50 7.34 1.05 5.55
N VAL A 51 7.40 0.83 4.24
CA VAL A 51 8.34 -0.07 3.58
C VAL A 51 9.41 0.80 2.93
N PRO A 52 10.71 0.54 3.16
CA PRO A 52 11.77 1.24 2.46
C PRO A 52 11.74 0.93 0.96
N GLU A 53 12.20 1.88 0.15
CA GLU A 53 12.14 1.79 -1.31
C GLU A 53 12.82 0.53 -1.86
N THR A 54 13.97 0.16 -1.30
CA THR A 54 14.71 -1.06 -1.65
C THR A 54 13.90 -2.34 -1.48
N GLU A 55 13.13 -2.46 -0.39
CA GLU A 55 12.28 -3.62 -0.12
C GLU A 55 11.06 -3.60 -1.04
N TYR A 56 10.48 -2.42 -1.28
CA TYR A 56 9.33 -2.27 -2.19
C TYR A 56 9.68 -2.70 -3.63
N GLU A 57 10.85 -2.31 -4.14
CA GLU A 57 11.32 -2.72 -5.47
C GLU A 57 11.57 -4.23 -5.55
N ALA A 58 12.19 -4.82 -4.54
CA ALA A 58 12.39 -6.27 -4.48
C ALA A 58 11.06 -7.04 -4.52
N ILE A 59 10.05 -6.56 -3.79
CA ILE A 59 8.70 -7.11 -3.81
C ILE A 59 8.08 -6.93 -5.20
N LYS A 60 8.12 -5.73 -5.77
CA LYS A 60 7.57 -5.42 -7.10
C LYS A 60 8.16 -6.32 -8.18
N ASN A 61 9.49 -6.49 -8.19
CA ASN A 61 10.17 -7.38 -9.12
C ASN A 61 9.67 -8.82 -8.98
N ARG A 62 9.55 -9.33 -7.75
CA ARG A 62 9.03 -10.69 -7.49
C ARG A 62 7.61 -10.91 -8.02
N TYR A 63 6.77 -9.86 -8.02
CA TYR A 63 5.41 -9.93 -8.55
C TYR A 63 5.33 -9.77 -10.07
N GLN A 64 6.34 -9.18 -10.73
CA GLN A 64 6.44 -9.09 -12.19
C GLN A 64 7.02 -10.34 -12.85
N THR A 65 7.83 -11.13 -12.14
CA THR A 65 8.47 -12.35 -12.68
C THR A 65 7.55 -13.59 -12.67
N LYS A 66 6.23 -13.42 -12.47
CA LYS A 66 5.24 -14.50 -12.50
C LYS A 66 4.23 -14.25 -13.60
#